data_AF-A0A963WEN8-F1
#
_entry.id   AF-A0A963WEN8-F1
#
_cell.length_a   1.000
_cell.length_b   1.000
_cell.length_c   1.000
_cell.angle_alpha   90.00
_cell.angle_beta   90.00
_cell.angle_gamma   90.00
#
_symmetry.space_group_name_H-M   'P 1'
#
loop_
_entity.id
_entity.type
_entity.pdbx_description
1 polymer ?
#
loop_
_entity_poly.entity_id
_entity_poly.type
_entity_poly.pdbx_seq_one_letter_code
_entity_poly.pdbx_strand_id
1 'polypeptide(L)'
;LQAWGIAPERITELDWWESHTVPGTGITVTAAPSQHFSGRGLKTRNTTLWSSLVVRGPRHAVFFSGDTGLTDQYAEIRARLGPFDLALLEVGAYYPAWGDMHLGPDNAMQALALLGDPAFLPVHWGTFCLAMHAWNQPAERLLELAPASPAPLLLPHLGEALEPAHGPLLRPWWRSVGGGEPLSEQELPAPATQGPEPHLNPKEAWPLD
;
A
#
# COMPACT_ATOMS: atom_id res chain seq x y z
N LEU A 1 9.53 -13.81 17.08
CA LEU A 1 9.70 -15.00 16.22
C LEU A 1 10.45 -16.14 16.92
N GLN A 2 11.60 -15.89 17.54
CA GLN A 2 12.35 -16.94 18.28
C GLN A 2 11.51 -17.61 19.40
N ALA A 3 10.76 -16.83 20.16
CA ALA A 3 9.85 -17.36 21.19
C ALA A 3 8.74 -18.29 20.64
N TRP A 4 8.48 -18.26 19.33
CA TRP A 4 7.55 -19.17 18.64
C TRP A 4 8.28 -20.37 17.99
N GLY A 5 9.58 -20.57 18.28
CA GLY A 5 10.37 -21.69 17.80
C GLY A 5 11.02 -21.50 16.44
N ILE A 6 11.04 -20.29 15.88
CA ILE A 6 11.77 -20.01 14.63
C ILE A 6 13.27 -19.92 14.94
N ALA A 7 14.07 -20.74 14.25
CA ALA A 7 15.51 -20.77 14.42
C ALA A 7 16.14 -19.38 14.12
N PRO A 8 17.05 -18.86 14.97
CA PRO A 8 17.61 -17.52 14.81
C PRO A 8 18.24 -17.24 13.45
N GLU A 9 18.89 -18.23 12.84
CA GLU A 9 19.51 -18.14 11.51
C GLU A 9 18.52 -17.94 10.36
N ARG A 10 17.21 -18.11 10.63
CA ARG A 10 16.11 -17.84 9.68
C ARG A 10 15.49 -16.47 9.90
N ILE A 11 16.03 -15.66 10.80
CA ILE A 11 15.52 -14.33 11.15
C ILE A 11 16.57 -13.31 10.74
N THR A 12 16.14 -12.29 10.01
CA THR A 12 16.95 -11.11 9.73
C THR A 12 16.15 -9.91 10.20
N GLU A 13 16.73 -9.17 11.14
CA GLU A 13 16.18 -7.90 11.63
C GLU A 13 16.78 -6.79 10.77
N LEU A 14 15.96 -5.81 10.40
CA LEU A 14 16.34 -4.70 9.53
C LEU A 14 15.84 -3.40 10.17
N ASP A 15 16.70 -2.40 10.25
CA ASP A 15 16.33 -1.00 10.40
C ASP A 15 15.94 -0.40 9.04
N TRP A 16 15.36 0.81 9.04
CA TRP A 16 15.07 1.51 7.79
C TRP A 16 16.32 1.68 6.93
N TRP A 17 16.13 1.47 5.64
CA TRP A 17 17.14 1.45 4.59
C TRP A 17 18.10 0.25 4.61
N GLU A 18 18.02 -0.61 5.62
CA GLU A 18 18.73 -1.88 5.61
C GLU A 18 18.06 -2.89 4.67
N SER A 19 18.89 -3.75 4.09
CA SER A 19 18.45 -4.71 3.08
C SER A 19 19.02 -6.10 3.35
N HIS A 20 18.24 -7.12 3.00
CA HIS A 20 18.66 -8.51 3.00
C HIS A 20 18.43 -9.13 1.64
N THR A 21 19.48 -9.74 1.07
CA THR A 21 19.34 -10.54 -0.15
C THR A 21 19.15 -12.01 0.22
N VAL A 22 18.02 -12.57 -0.19
CA VAL A 22 17.68 -13.97 0.07
C VAL A 22 18.66 -14.86 -0.72
N PRO A 23 19.40 -15.76 -0.04
CA PRO A 23 20.42 -16.56 -0.69
C PRO A 23 19.87 -17.40 -1.86
N GLY A 24 20.55 -17.34 -3.00
CA GLY A 24 20.23 -18.17 -4.18
C GLY A 24 19.02 -17.74 -5.01
N THR A 25 18.32 -16.64 -4.66
CA THR A 25 17.13 -16.19 -5.39
C THR A 25 17.34 -14.93 -6.22
N GLY A 26 18.35 -14.11 -5.87
CA GLY A 26 18.51 -12.77 -6.43
C GLY A 26 17.43 -11.77 -6.00
N ILE A 27 16.65 -12.10 -4.97
CA ILE A 27 15.63 -11.23 -4.39
C ILE A 27 16.24 -10.48 -3.20
N THR A 28 16.17 -9.16 -3.22
CA THR A 28 16.53 -8.28 -2.12
C THR A 28 15.27 -7.71 -1.49
N VAL A 29 15.17 -7.77 -0.17
CA VAL A 29 14.13 -7.12 0.62
C VAL A 29 14.78 -5.96 1.38
N THR A 30 14.26 -4.76 1.21
CA THR A 30 14.68 -3.55 1.91
C THR A 30 13.57 -3.09 2.83
N ALA A 31 13.87 -2.88 4.11
CA ALA A 31 12.97 -2.18 5.01
C ALA A 31 13.02 -0.68 4.68
N ALA A 32 11.89 -0.08 4.35
CA ALA A 32 11.78 1.34 4.04
C ALA A 32 10.91 2.03 5.11
N PRO A 33 11.02 3.35 5.25
CA PRO A 33 10.23 4.06 6.24
C PRO A 33 8.72 3.94 6.03
N SER A 34 7.98 4.08 7.12
CA SER A 34 6.52 4.16 7.17
C SER A 34 6.12 5.09 8.32
N GLN A 35 4.95 5.72 8.19
CA GLN A 35 4.38 6.60 9.20
C GLN A 35 3.33 5.85 10.01
N HIS A 36 3.78 5.11 11.03
CA HIS A 36 2.89 4.34 11.89
C HIS A 36 3.46 4.22 13.31
N PHE A 37 2.99 3.25 14.09
CA PHE A 37 3.46 2.96 15.44
C PHE A 37 3.46 1.44 15.68
N SER A 38 4.01 0.99 16.81
CA SER A 38 3.90 -0.41 17.23
C SER A 38 3.35 -0.55 18.64
N GLY A 39 2.72 -1.68 18.95
CA GLY A 39 2.16 -1.96 20.27
C GLY A 39 1.51 -3.33 20.40
N ARG A 40 1.79 -4.05 21.48
CA ARG A 40 1.22 -5.37 21.81
C ARG A 40 0.75 -5.50 23.26
N GLY A 41 0.95 -4.47 24.08
CA GLY A 41 0.52 -4.40 25.47
C GLY A 41 0.60 -2.97 26.01
N LEU A 42 0.11 -2.77 27.23
CA LEU A 42 -0.07 -1.43 27.84
C LEU A 42 1.22 -0.60 27.96
N LYS A 43 2.39 -1.24 27.98
CA LYS A 43 3.71 -0.60 28.14
C LYS A 43 4.67 -0.88 26.98
N THR A 44 4.18 -1.39 25.86
CA THR A 44 5.05 -1.81 24.74
C THR A 44 4.84 -0.95 23.50
N ARG A 45 4.48 0.32 23.69
CA ARG A 45 4.30 1.24 22.56
C ARG A 45 5.68 1.58 21.99
N ASN A 46 5.84 1.46 20.67
CA ASN A 46 7.05 1.78 19.91
C ASN A 46 8.31 1.03 20.36
N THR A 47 8.17 -0.15 20.99
CA THR A 47 9.33 -0.98 21.38
C THR A 47 9.89 -1.81 20.22
N THR A 48 9.21 -1.83 19.08
CA THR A 48 9.67 -2.47 17.84
C THR A 48 9.46 -1.52 16.67
N LEU A 49 10.35 -1.55 15.69
CA LEU A 49 10.23 -0.75 14.47
C LEU A 49 9.01 -1.21 13.63
N TRP A 50 8.44 -0.28 12.87
CA TRP A 50 7.46 -0.52 11.79
C TRP A 50 8.11 -0.10 10.48
N SER A 51 7.74 -0.72 9.36
CA SER A 51 8.35 -0.40 8.07
C SER A 51 7.40 -0.71 6.92
N SER A 52 7.59 0.03 5.82
CA SER A 52 7.21 -0.45 4.50
C SER A 52 8.31 -1.39 3.98
N LEU A 53 8.03 -2.15 2.94
CA LEU A 53 8.99 -3.09 2.35
C LEU A 53 9.11 -2.85 0.86
N VAL A 54 10.35 -2.82 0.36
CA VAL A 54 10.63 -2.95 -1.07
C VAL A 54 11.17 -4.36 -1.33
N VAL A 55 10.54 -5.08 -2.23
CA VAL A 55 11.00 -6.39 -2.69
C VAL A 55 11.47 -6.24 -4.13
N ARG A 56 12.78 -6.38 -4.35
CA ARG A 56 13.41 -6.22 -5.66
C ARG A 56 14.03 -7.53 -6.12
N GLY A 57 13.58 -8.00 -7.28
CA GLY A 57 14.20 -9.11 -7.99
C GLY A 57 15.08 -8.62 -9.15
N PRO A 58 15.60 -9.56 -9.97
CA PRO A 58 16.44 -9.22 -11.12
C PRO A 58 15.73 -8.41 -12.22
N ARG A 59 14.39 -8.45 -12.27
CA ARG A 59 13.59 -7.81 -13.32
C ARG A 59 12.53 -6.84 -12.81
N HIS A 60 12.02 -7.04 -11.60
CA HIS A 60 10.87 -6.29 -11.09
C HIS A 60 11.12 -5.83 -9.65
N ALA A 61 10.48 -4.73 -9.26
CA ALA A 61 10.46 -4.19 -7.92
C ALA A 61 9.02 -3.92 -7.46
N VAL A 62 8.71 -4.36 -6.25
CA VAL A 62 7.39 -4.19 -5.61
C VAL A 62 7.56 -3.37 -4.35
N PHE A 63 6.72 -2.35 -4.17
CA PHE A 63 6.58 -1.62 -2.93
C PHE A 63 5.36 -2.15 -2.15
N PHE A 64 5.52 -2.43 -0.86
CA PHE A 64 4.45 -2.77 0.06
C PHE A 64 4.45 -1.79 1.22
N SER A 65 3.37 -1.02 1.38
CA SER A 65 3.31 0.07 2.35
C SER A 65 3.35 -0.39 3.80
N GLY A 66 2.90 -1.61 4.08
CA GLY A 66 2.44 -1.96 5.41
C GLY A 66 1.22 -1.11 5.79
N ASP A 67 1.13 -0.77 7.06
CA ASP A 67 0.17 0.19 7.63
C ASP A 67 0.91 1.52 7.82
N THR A 68 0.41 2.65 7.31
CA THR A 68 1.15 3.91 7.19
C THR A 68 0.31 5.15 6.87
N GLY A 69 0.79 6.31 7.30
CA GLY A 69 0.33 7.62 6.86
C GLY A 69 0.81 8.08 5.49
N LEU A 70 0.31 9.24 5.08
CA LEU A 70 0.87 10.04 3.99
C LEU A 70 2.10 10.81 4.48
N THR A 71 3.24 10.63 3.80
CA THR A 71 4.52 11.27 4.12
C THR A 71 5.26 11.64 2.83
N ASP A 72 6.17 12.60 2.88
CA ASP A 72 7.06 12.94 1.78
C ASP A 72 8.12 11.86 1.50
N GLN A 73 8.33 10.94 2.45
CA GLN A 73 9.30 9.85 2.31
C GLN A 73 9.01 8.90 1.14
N TYR A 74 7.78 8.85 0.61
CA TYR A 74 7.48 8.08 -0.61
C TYR A 74 8.34 8.53 -1.81
N ALA A 75 8.59 9.84 -1.94
CA ALA A 75 9.45 10.37 -3.00
C ALA A 75 10.91 9.95 -2.81
N GLU A 76 11.39 9.92 -1.57
CA GLU A 76 12.74 9.44 -1.25
C GLU A 76 12.88 7.93 -1.46
N ILE A 77 11.88 7.15 -1.05
CA ILE A 77 11.79 5.70 -1.30
C ILE A 77 11.86 5.43 -2.80
N ARG A 78 11.08 6.14 -3.62
CA ARG A 78 11.16 6.04 -5.07
C ARG A 78 12.54 6.39 -5.60
N ALA A 79 13.14 7.50 -5.13
CA ALA A 79 14.44 7.95 -5.60
C ALA A 79 15.55 6.94 -5.31
N ARG A 80 15.50 6.26 -4.15
CA ARG A 80 16.52 5.29 -3.72
C ARG A 80 16.28 3.88 -4.26
N LEU A 81 15.02 3.44 -4.30
CA LEU A 81 14.65 2.03 -4.45
C LEU A 81 13.78 1.73 -5.69
N GLY A 82 13.27 2.77 -6.36
CA GLY A 82 12.47 2.65 -7.58
C GLY A 82 13.30 2.43 -8.85
N PRO A 83 12.67 2.52 -10.05
CA PRO A 83 11.21 2.54 -10.25
C PRO A 83 10.55 1.24 -9.77
N PHE A 84 9.25 1.29 -9.49
CA PHE A 84 8.46 0.13 -9.08
C PHE A 84 7.55 -0.33 -10.21
N ASP A 85 7.32 -1.63 -10.31
CA ASP A 85 6.33 -2.22 -11.21
C ASP A 85 4.95 -2.27 -10.55
N LEU A 86 4.93 -2.45 -9.22
CA LEU A 86 3.72 -2.62 -8.42
C LEU A 86 3.87 -1.93 -7.07
N ALA A 87 2.83 -1.21 -6.64
CA ALA A 87 2.66 -0.73 -5.28
C ALA A 87 1.42 -1.36 -4.63
N LEU A 88 1.61 -1.88 -3.43
CA LEU A 88 0.55 -2.31 -2.53
C LEU A 88 0.39 -1.25 -1.45
N LEU A 89 -0.68 -0.46 -1.52
CA LEU A 89 -0.97 0.61 -0.57
C LEU A 89 -2.25 0.32 0.21
N GLU A 90 -2.23 0.58 1.51
CA GLU A 90 -3.44 0.48 2.30
C GLU A 90 -4.50 1.50 1.88
N VAL A 91 -5.76 1.10 1.93
CA VAL A 91 -6.89 2.01 1.62
C VAL A 91 -8.03 1.92 2.63
N GLY A 92 -8.04 0.92 3.50
CA GLY A 92 -9.03 0.77 4.57
C GLY A 92 -8.55 1.34 5.90
N ALA A 93 -9.28 1.02 6.97
CA ALA A 93 -8.96 1.37 8.36
C ALA A 93 -8.73 2.88 8.64
N TYR A 94 -9.21 3.77 7.76
CA TYR A 94 -9.02 5.21 7.89
C TYR A 94 -10.22 5.91 8.52
N TYR A 95 -9.97 6.86 9.42
CA TYR A 95 -10.99 7.75 9.96
C TYR A 95 -10.31 8.98 10.59
N PRO A 96 -10.95 10.17 10.62
CA PRO A 96 -10.29 11.39 11.12
C PRO A 96 -9.62 11.29 12.50
N ALA A 97 -10.13 10.45 13.42
CA ALA A 97 -9.53 10.29 14.75
C ALA A 97 -8.24 9.44 14.78
N TRP A 98 -7.86 8.81 13.66
CA TRP A 98 -6.67 7.98 13.50
C TRP A 98 -5.48 8.85 13.06
N GLY A 99 -5.71 10.16 12.89
CA GLY A 99 -4.70 11.14 12.52
C GLY A 99 -4.06 10.79 11.19
N ASP A 100 -2.74 10.97 11.13
CA ASP A 100 -1.96 10.78 9.91
C ASP A 100 -1.30 9.39 9.87
N MET A 101 -1.90 8.36 10.48
CA MET A 101 -1.29 7.02 10.58
C MET A 101 -1.85 6.01 9.57
N HIS A 102 -2.95 6.34 8.90
CA HIS A 102 -3.58 5.53 7.86
C HIS A 102 -3.82 6.36 6.61
N LEU A 103 -3.47 5.82 5.44
CA LEU A 103 -3.69 6.52 4.16
C LEU A 103 -5.18 6.77 3.89
N GLY A 104 -5.96 5.69 3.80
CA GLY A 104 -7.24 5.74 3.10
C GLY A 104 -7.07 5.94 1.57
N PRO A 105 -8.17 5.87 0.80
CA PRO A 105 -8.11 5.84 -0.66
C PRO A 105 -7.54 7.14 -1.26
N ASP A 106 -7.93 8.31 -0.76
CA ASP A 106 -7.49 9.61 -1.30
C ASP A 106 -5.99 9.86 -1.10
N ASN A 107 -5.44 9.54 0.08
CA ASN A 107 -4.00 9.66 0.31
C ASN A 107 -3.20 8.55 -0.36
N ALA A 108 -3.78 7.35 -0.53
CA ALA A 108 -3.12 6.28 -1.28
C ALA A 108 -2.86 6.70 -2.74
N MET A 109 -3.78 7.42 -3.39
CA MET A 109 -3.54 7.97 -4.73
C MET A 109 -2.41 9.00 -4.75
N GLN A 110 -2.27 9.82 -3.70
CA GLN A 110 -1.14 10.76 -3.58
C GLN A 110 0.19 10.05 -3.35
N ALA A 111 0.22 9.06 -2.44
CA ALA A 111 1.40 8.23 -2.20
C ALA A 111 1.82 7.47 -3.47
N LEU A 112 0.86 6.96 -4.25
CA LEU A 112 1.09 6.30 -5.52
C LEU A 112 1.80 7.22 -6.53
N ALA A 113 1.36 8.48 -6.64
CA ALA A 113 2.01 9.48 -7.49
C ALA A 113 3.45 9.78 -7.03
N LEU A 114 3.67 9.91 -5.71
CA LEU A 114 5.02 10.08 -5.15
C LEU A 114 5.94 8.88 -5.43
N LEU A 115 5.36 7.67 -5.50
CA LEU A 115 6.05 6.43 -5.88
C LEU A 115 6.26 6.29 -7.40
N GLY A 116 5.73 7.22 -8.20
CA GLY A 116 5.91 7.28 -9.65
C GLY A 116 4.88 6.49 -10.45
N ASP A 117 3.67 6.36 -9.92
CA ASP A 117 2.51 5.75 -10.58
C ASP A 117 2.72 4.29 -11.09
N PRO A 118 3.29 3.38 -10.27
CA PRO A 118 3.32 1.95 -10.61
C PRO A 118 1.90 1.37 -10.68
N ALA A 119 1.75 0.13 -11.15
CA ALA A 119 0.46 -0.55 -11.01
C ALA A 119 0.06 -0.60 -9.52
N PHE A 120 -1.22 -0.41 -9.23
CA PHE A 120 -1.72 -0.22 -7.88
C PHE A 120 -2.63 -1.36 -7.47
N LEU A 121 -2.20 -2.13 -6.47
CA LEU A 121 -3.02 -3.15 -5.80
C LEU A 121 -3.39 -2.65 -4.40
N PRO A 122 -4.64 -2.25 -4.14
CA PRO A 122 -5.00 -1.76 -2.82
C PRO A 122 -5.04 -2.91 -1.82
N VAL A 123 -4.67 -2.62 -0.58
CA VAL A 123 -4.69 -3.59 0.54
C VAL A 123 -5.39 -2.99 1.76
N HIS A 124 -5.46 -3.76 2.86
CA HIS A 124 -6.02 -3.30 4.14
C HIS A 124 -7.53 -2.98 4.12
N TRP A 125 -8.27 -3.43 3.10
CA TRP A 125 -9.73 -3.31 3.03
C TRP A 125 -10.41 -4.69 2.91
N GLY A 126 -11.69 -4.76 3.27
CA GLY A 126 -12.54 -5.92 2.96
C GLY A 126 -12.44 -7.11 3.90
N THR A 127 -11.55 -7.05 4.91
CA THR A 127 -11.31 -8.18 5.84
C THR A 127 -11.78 -7.91 7.27
N PHE A 128 -11.48 -6.74 7.84
CA PHE A 128 -11.80 -6.39 9.22
C PHE A 128 -12.46 -5.00 9.33
N CYS A 129 -13.36 -4.84 10.30
CA CYS A 129 -14.00 -3.56 10.61
C CYS A 129 -13.16 -2.81 11.66
N LEU A 130 -12.17 -2.04 11.21
CA LEU A 130 -11.23 -1.29 12.07
C LEU A 130 -11.43 0.23 12.06
N ALA A 131 -12.43 0.72 11.34
CA ALA A 131 -12.80 2.13 11.24
C ALA A 131 -14.31 2.27 10.98
N MET A 132 -14.82 3.51 11.01
CA MET A 132 -16.27 3.79 10.89
C MET A 132 -16.77 3.93 9.45
N HIS A 133 -15.91 3.71 8.45
CA HIS A 133 -16.33 3.67 7.05
C HIS A 133 -17.04 2.34 6.75
N ALA A 134 -17.94 2.30 5.76
CA ALA A 134 -18.52 1.04 5.31
C ALA A 134 -17.42 0.13 4.73
N TRP A 135 -17.55 -1.19 4.85
CA TRP A 135 -16.47 -2.12 4.50
C TRP A 135 -16.03 -2.04 3.03
N ASN A 136 -16.94 -1.69 2.11
CA ASN A 136 -16.70 -1.51 0.68
C ASN A 136 -16.38 -0.06 0.27
N GLN A 137 -16.59 0.92 1.15
CA GLN A 137 -16.39 2.34 0.87
C GLN A 137 -14.97 2.67 0.34
N PRO A 138 -13.87 2.07 0.86
CA PRO A 138 -12.54 2.30 0.30
C PRO A 138 -12.44 1.96 -1.19
N ALA A 139 -12.97 0.81 -1.58
CA ALA A 139 -12.88 0.32 -2.95
C ALA A 139 -13.79 1.10 -3.91
N GLU A 140 -14.98 1.52 -3.43
CA GLU A 140 -15.84 2.45 -4.18
C GLU A 140 -15.14 3.78 -4.44
N ARG A 141 -14.51 4.36 -3.41
CA ARG A 141 -13.78 5.62 -3.55
C ARG A 141 -12.61 5.52 -4.51
N LEU A 142 -11.89 4.39 -4.54
CA LEU A 142 -10.83 4.17 -5.53
C LEU A 142 -11.35 4.12 -6.96
N LEU A 143 -12.50 3.51 -7.21
CA LEU A 143 -13.10 3.49 -8.55
C LEU A 143 -13.47 4.89 -9.04
N GLU A 144 -13.88 5.78 -8.13
CA GLU A 144 -14.11 7.20 -8.45
C GLU A 144 -12.82 7.94 -8.79
N LEU A 145 -11.72 7.61 -8.11
CA LEU A 145 -10.42 8.29 -8.25
C LEU A 145 -9.58 7.74 -9.42
N ALA A 146 -9.75 6.47 -9.79
CA ALA A 146 -8.94 5.79 -10.80
C ALA A 146 -8.85 6.51 -12.16
N PRO A 147 -9.92 7.10 -12.71
CA PRO A 147 -9.85 7.79 -14.01
C PRO A 147 -8.88 8.98 -14.05
N ALA A 148 -8.52 9.54 -12.90
CA ALA A 148 -7.62 10.70 -12.79
C ALA A 148 -6.13 10.30 -12.65
N SER A 149 -5.82 9.01 -12.49
CA SER A 149 -4.45 8.52 -12.34
C SER A 149 -3.99 7.76 -13.58
N PRO A 150 -2.71 7.89 -13.99
CA PRO A 150 -2.15 7.09 -15.06
C PRO A 150 -1.84 5.64 -14.64
N ALA A 151 -1.84 5.35 -13.34
CA ALA A 151 -1.50 4.04 -12.80
C ALA A 151 -2.60 2.99 -13.08
N PRO A 152 -2.26 1.78 -13.55
CA PRO A 152 -3.22 0.69 -13.63
C PRO A 152 -3.71 0.26 -12.24
N LEU A 153 -5.01 0.45 -11.97
CA LEU A 153 -5.63 -0.05 -10.74
C LEU A 153 -6.00 -1.54 -10.87
N LEU A 154 -5.61 -2.34 -9.88
CA LEU A 154 -5.77 -3.79 -9.82
C LEU A 154 -6.68 -4.15 -8.64
N LEU A 155 -7.85 -4.71 -8.94
CA LEU A 155 -8.90 -5.11 -7.99
C LEU A 155 -9.30 -6.58 -8.26
N PRO A 156 -8.44 -7.56 -7.95
CA PRO A 156 -8.77 -8.98 -8.08
C PRO A 156 -9.79 -9.43 -7.02
N HIS A 157 -10.37 -10.61 -7.22
CA HIS A 157 -11.08 -11.29 -6.13
C HIS A 157 -10.12 -11.64 -4.98
N LEU A 158 -10.65 -11.74 -3.77
CA LEU A 158 -9.88 -12.22 -2.62
C LEU A 158 -9.34 -13.64 -2.91
N GLY A 159 -8.02 -13.80 -2.83
CA GLY A 159 -7.33 -15.07 -3.07
C GLY A 159 -7.04 -15.38 -4.55
N GLU A 160 -7.44 -14.53 -5.49
CA GLU A 160 -7.13 -14.71 -6.90
C GLU A 160 -5.67 -14.31 -7.21
N ALA A 161 -5.00 -15.14 -8.01
CA ALA A 161 -3.67 -14.83 -8.51
C ALA A 161 -3.73 -13.74 -9.58
N LEU A 162 -2.73 -12.86 -9.58
CA LEU A 162 -2.66 -11.69 -10.44
C LEU A 162 -1.26 -11.58 -11.06
N GLU A 163 -1.21 -11.22 -12.33
CA GLU A 163 0.02 -10.82 -13.02
C GLU A 163 -0.10 -9.31 -13.37
N PRO A 164 0.57 -8.41 -12.63
CA PRO A 164 0.47 -6.96 -12.81
C PRO A 164 0.80 -6.49 -14.23
N ALA A 165 1.65 -7.23 -14.96
CA ALA A 165 2.05 -6.88 -16.31
C ALA A 165 0.91 -6.95 -17.35
N HIS A 166 -0.22 -7.60 -17.04
CA HIS A 166 -1.36 -7.71 -17.96
C HIS A 166 -2.26 -6.46 -18.01
N GLY A 167 -1.95 -5.42 -17.23
CA GLY A 167 -2.68 -4.14 -17.24
C GLY A 167 -3.78 -4.07 -16.17
N PRO A 168 -4.65 -3.05 -16.24
CA PRO A 168 -5.64 -2.77 -15.20
C PRO A 168 -6.64 -3.93 -15.08
N LEU A 169 -7.13 -4.12 -13.86
CA LEU A 169 -8.09 -5.17 -13.53
C LEU A 169 -9.16 -4.58 -12.62
N LEU A 170 -10.24 -4.05 -13.21
CA LEU A 170 -11.30 -3.41 -12.44
C LEU A 170 -12.51 -4.33 -12.32
N ARG A 171 -12.57 -5.12 -11.24
CA ARG A 171 -13.72 -5.97 -10.95
C ARG A 171 -14.36 -5.56 -9.62
N PRO A 172 -15.49 -4.83 -9.63
CA PRO A 172 -16.18 -4.43 -8.40
C PRO A 172 -16.97 -5.59 -7.77
N TRP A 173 -16.30 -6.73 -7.54
CA TRP A 173 -16.93 -7.97 -7.11
C TRP A 173 -17.73 -7.83 -5.82
N TRP A 174 -17.32 -6.91 -4.94
CA TRP A 174 -17.99 -6.62 -3.68
C TRP A 174 -19.44 -6.15 -3.85
N ARG A 175 -19.80 -5.57 -5.00
CA ARG A 175 -21.19 -5.16 -5.30
C ARG A 175 -22.13 -6.35 -5.50
N SER A 176 -21.59 -7.53 -5.84
CA SER A 176 -22.36 -8.77 -5.96
C SER A 176 -22.51 -9.53 -4.64
N VAL A 177 -21.71 -9.17 -3.63
CA VAL A 177 -21.76 -9.77 -2.29
C VAL A 177 -23.00 -9.25 -1.58
N GLY A 178 -24.06 -10.06 -1.55
CA GLY A 178 -25.34 -9.72 -0.91
C GLY A 178 -26.58 -9.85 -1.80
N GLY A 179 -26.46 -10.37 -3.02
CA GLY A 179 -27.60 -10.72 -3.88
C GLY A 179 -27.93 -9.71 -5.00
N GLY A 180 -27.03 -8.79 -5.32
CA GLY A 180 -27.12 -7.98 -6.54
C GLY A 180 -26.54 -8.73 -7.74
N GLU A 181 -27.18 -8.59 -8.91
CA GLU A 181 -26.64 -9.07 -10.19
C GLU A 181 -25.23 -8.49 -10.43
N PRO A 182 -24.26 -9.27 -10.95
CA PRO A 182 -22.95 -8.75 -11.28
C PRO A 182 -23.05 -7.66 -12.36
N LEU A 183 -22.41 -6.52 -12.13
CA LEU A 183 -22.32 -5.45 -13.13
C LEU A 183 -21.47 -5.92 -14.33
N SER A 184 -21.88 -5.52 -15.53
CA SER A 184 -21.18 -5.87 -16.76
C SER A 184 -19.88 -5.06 -16.89
N GLU A 185 -18.86 -5.62 -17.54
CA GLU A 185 -17.57 -4.93 -17.80
C GLU A 185 -17.73 -3.58 -18.55
N GLN A 186 -18.90 -3.31 -19.14
CA GLN A 186 -19.20 -2.08 -19.89
C GLN A 186 -19.54 -0.86 -19.00
N GLU A 187 -19.69 -1.02 -17.68
CA GLU A 187 -20.04 0.07 -16.75
C GLU A 187 -18.81 0.72 -16.07
N LEU A 188 -17.59 0.35 -16.48
CA LEU A 188 -16.37 0.94 -15.96
C LEU A 188 -16.09 2.30 -16.64
N PRO A 189 -15.73 3.36 -15.88
CA PRO A 189 -15.45 4.67 -16.45
C PRO A 189 -14.25 4.62 -17.39
N ALA A 190 -14.34 5.33 -18.52
CA ALA A 190 -13.25 5.45 -19.48
C ALA A 190 -12.08 6.29 -18.90
N PRO A 191 -10.82 6.01 -19.26
CA PRO A 191 -9.67 6.78 -18.79
C PRO A 191 -9.74 8.24 -19.27
N ALA A 192 -9.49 9.20 -18.37
CA ALA A 192 -9.48 10.62 -18.69
C ALA A 192 -8.07 11.11 -19.07
N THR A 193 -8.02 12.11 -19.95
CA THR A 193 -6.78 12.81 -20.35
C THR A 193 -6.40 13.87 -19.31
N GLN A 194 -5.25 13.66 -18.65
CA GLN A 194 -4.45 14.59 -17.83
C GLN A 194 -5.20 15.46 -16.80
N GLY A 195 -5.06 15.09 -15.51
CA GLY A 195 -5.47 15.89 -14.36
C GLY A 195 -4.38 16.86 -13.86
N PRO A 196 -4.74 17.85 -13.02
CA PRO A 196 -3.81 18.88 -12.53
C PRO A 196 -2.84 18.33 -11.48
N GLU A 197 -1.67 18.98 -11.34
CA GLU A 197 -0.62 18.58 -10.39
C GLU A 197 -1.05 18.73 -8.91
N PRO A 198 -0.60 17.81 -8.03
CA PRO A 198 -0.95 17.85 -6.61
C PRO A 198 -0.20 18.95 -5.85
N HIS A 199 -0.92 19.68 -5.01
CA HIS A 199 -0.35 20.63 -4.06
C HIS A 199 -0.04 19.92 -2.73
N LEU A 200 1.24 19.68 -2.47
CA LEU A 200 1.72 19.27 -1.15
C LEU A 200 1.66 20.46 -0.18
N ASN A 201 1.13 20.24 1.02
CA ASN A 201 1.14 21.22 2.10
C ASN A 201 2.39 20.97 2.95
N PRO A 202 3.44 21.81 2.90
CA PRO A 202 4.67 21.54 3.61
C PRO A 202 4.49 21.93 5.07
N LYS A 203 4.28 20.96 5.96
CA LYS A 203 4.47 21.19 7.39
C LYS A 203 5.25 20.08 8.09
N GLU A 204 6.41 20.52 8.54
CA GLU A 204 7.13 20.15 9.76
C GLU A 204 7.96 18.86 9.73
N ALA A 205 9.28 19.07 9.55
CA ALA A 205 10.31 18.14 9.95
C ALA A 205 10.21 17.85 11.46
N TRP A 206 10.05 16.59 11.86
CA TRP A 206 9.94 16.19 13.27
C TRP A 206 10.18 14.68 13.48
N PRO A 207 10.73 14.26 14.64
CA PRO A 207 12.15 14.20 14.95
C PRO A 207 12.68 12.77 14.86
N LEU A 208 14.00 12.66 14.77
CA LEU A 208 14.71 11.47 15.23
C LEU A 208 14.65 11.49 16.76
N ASP A 209 14.06 10.45 17.35
CA ASP A 209 14.39 9.88 18.66
C ASP A 209 13.78 8.47 18.77
#